data_AF-A0A7K4FY77-F1
#
_entry.id   AF-A0A7K4FY77-F1
#
_cell.length_a   1.000
_cell.length_b   1.000
_cell.length_c   1.000
_cell.angle_alpha   90.00
_cell.angle_beta   90.00
_cell.angle_gamma   90.00
#
_symmetry.space_group_name_H-M   'P 1'
#
loop_
_entity.id
_entity.type
_entity.pdbx_description
1 polymer ?
#
loop_
_entity_poly.entity_id
_entity_poly.type
_entity_poly.pdbx_seq_one_letter_code
_entity_poly.pdbx_strand_id
1 'polypeptide(L)' 'MVKKIDEKRHQELLKQKEELENNRPHDIDAMRGWKHSMGKILEELELFKK' A
#
# COMPACT_ATOMS: atom_id res chain seq x y z
N MET A 1 -16.77 -8.98 16.73
CA MET A 1 -15.54 -9.75 16.48
C MET A 1 -14.91 -9.33 15.15
N VAL A 2 -14.48 -8.06 15.06
CA VAL A 2 -13.94 -7.45 13.84
C VAL A 2 -12.57 -6.86 14.20
N LYS A 3 -11.58 -7.73 14.43
CA LYS A 3 -10.21 -7.30 14.79
C LYS A 3 -9.15 -8.11 14.04
N LYS A 4 -9.34 -9.43 13.94
CA LYS A 4 -8.37 -10.31 13.26
C LYS A 4 -8.33 -10.14 11.73
N ILE A 5 -9.44 -9.80 11.08
CA ILE A 5 -9.47 -9.61 9.63
C ILE A 5 -8.82 -8.27 9.27
N ASP A 6 -9.16 -7.21 10.01
CA ASP A 6 -8.58 -5.88 9.85
C ASP A 6 -7.07 -5.88 10.07
N GLU A 7 -6.58 -6.59 11.08
CA GLU A 7 -5.14 -6.70 11.35
C GLU A 7 -4.39 -7.44 10.24
N LYS A 8 -4.95 -8.52 9.69
CA LYS A 8 -4.34 -9.23 8.55
C LYS A 8 -4.26 -8.34 7.31
N ARG A 9 -5.33 -7.60 7.01
CA ARG A 9 -5.35 -6.70 5.86
C ARG A 9 -4.37 -5.54 6.04
N HIS A 10 -4.29 -4.98 7.25
CA HIS A 10 -3.32 -3.95 7.60
C HIS A 10 -1.88 -4.43 7.40
N GLN A 11 -1.54 -5.63 7.88
CA GLN A 11 -0.20 -6.21 7.66
C GLN A 11 0.10 -6.46 6.18
N GLU A 12 -0.89 -6.93 5.42
CA GLU A 12 -0.75 -7.13 3.98
C GLU A 12 -0.49 -5.82 3.24
N LEU A 13 -1.21 -4.75 3.58
CA LEU A 13 -0.99 -3.42 3.00
C LEU A 13 0.39 -2.86 3.31
N LEU A 14 0.89 -3.05 4.54
CA LEU A 14 2.26 -2.66 4.91
C LEU A 14 3.30 -3.42 4.08
N LYS A 15 3.10 -4.73 3.87
CA LYS A 15 3.97 -5.54 3.03
C LYS A 15 3.93 -5.08 1.57
N GLN A 16 2.74 -4.84 1.01
CA GLN A 16 2.58 -4.35 -0.37
C GLN A 16 3.22 -2.96 -0.55
N LYS A 17 3.10 -2.08 0.44
CA LYS A 17 3.77 -0.78 0.46
C LYS A 17 5.29 -0.96 0.37
N GLU A 18 5.87 -1.80 1.21
CA GLU A 18 7.31 -2.07 1.23
C GLU A 18 7.80 -2.69 -0.09
N GLU A 19 7.10 -3.69 -0.60
CA GLU A 19 7.41 -4.30 -1.91
C GLU A 19 7.34 -3.28 -3.04
N LEU A 20 6.35 -2.39 -3.01
CA LEU A 20 6.22 -1.34 -4.01
C LEU A 20 7.35 -0.29 -3.86
N GLU A 21 7.72 0.10 -2.65
CA GLU A 21 8.87 0.99 -2.38
C GLU A 21 10.19 0.38 -2.89
N ASN A 22 10.43 -0.91 -2.66
CA ASN A 22 11.60 -1.63 -3.14
C ASN A 22 11.66 -1.75 -4.68
N ASN A 23 10.50 -1.80 -5.33
CA ASN A 23 10.37 -1.88 -6.79
C ASN A 23 10.07 -0.52 -7.42
N ARG A 24 10.45 0.60 -6.78
CA ARG A 24 10.22 1.94 -7.32
C ARG A 24 10.93 2.08 -8.67
N PRO A 25 10.19 2.29 -9.77
CA PRO A 25 10.78 2.42 -11.09
C PRO A 25 11.48 3.78 -11.23
N HIS A 26 12.51 3.80 -12.08
CA HIS A 26 13.21 5.02 -12.46
C HIS A 26 12.66 5.65 -13.75
N ASP A 27 11.90 4.89 -14.53
CA ASP A 27 11.24 5.37 -15.74
C ASP A 27 10.00 6.23 -15.40
N ILE A 28 9.79 7.30 -16.17
CA ILE A 28 8.75 8.31 -15.89
C ILE A 28 7.34 7.74 -16.08
N ASP A 29 7.13 6.92 -17.11
CA ASP A 29 5.81 6.33 -17.39
C ASP A 29 5.48 5.24 -16.37
N ALA A 30 6.47 4.41 -16.03
CA ALA A 30 6.34 3.45 -14.94
C ALA A 30 6.11 4.14 -13.57
N MET A 31 6.73 5.31 -13.33
CA MET A 31 6.51 6.08 -12.10
C MET A 31 5.06 6.56 -11.94
N ARG A 32 4.33 6.83 -13.03
CA ARG A 32 2.91 7.20 -12.94
C ARG A 32 2.07 6.04 -12.41
N GLY A 33 2.28 4.84 -12.94
CA GLY A 33 1.63 3.62 -12.47
C GLY A 33 2.00 3.31 -11.02
N TRP A 34 3.29 3.42 -10.69
CA TRP A 34 3.79 3.24 -9.32
C TRP A 34 3.12 4.21 -8.34
N LYS A 35 3.05 5.50 -8.68
CA LYS A 35 2.41 6.53 -7.83
C LYS A 35 0.93 6.23 -7.61
N HIS A 36 0.22 5.78 -8.64
CA HIS A 36 -1.19 5.40 -8.54
C HIS A 36 -1.40 4.21 -7.59
N SER A 37 -0.61 3.15 -7.76
CA SER A 37 -0.67 1.97 -6.88
C SER A 37 -0.30 2.32 -5.43
N MET A 38 0.74 3.14 -5.25
CA MET A 38 1.17 3.60 -3.92
C MET A 38 0.09 4.44 -3.25
N GLY A 39 -0.56 5.34 -3.99
CA GLY A 39 -1.66 6.16 -3.49
C GLY A 39 -2.81 5.32 -2.92
N LYS A 40 -3.24 4.29 -3.65
CA LYS A 40 -4.30 3.38 -3.19
C LYS A 40 -3.94 2.65 -1.90
N ILE A 41 -2.70 2.14 -1.80
CA ILE A 41 -2.24 1.45 -0.60
C ILE A 41 -2.25 2.41 0.60
N LEU A 42 -1.79 3.65 0.42
CA LEU A 42 -1.79 4.67 1.47
C LEU A 42 -3.20 5.07 1.90
N GLU A 43 -4.12 5.30 0.95
CA GLU A 43 -5.53 5.59 1.24
C GLU A 43 -6.18 4.48 2.06
N GLU A 44 -5.93 3.21 1.72
CA GLU A 44 -6.47 2.08 2.47
C GLU A 44 -5.83 1.97 3.86
N LEU A 45 -4.53 2.23 4.01
CA LEU A 45 -3.84 2.28 5.30
C LEU A 45 -4.38 3.37 6.23
N GLU A 46 -4.83 4.51 5.68
CA GLU A 46 -5.42 5.59 6.48
C GLU A 46 -6.72 5.16 7.18
N LEU A 47 -7.48 4.22 6.59
CA LEU A 47 -8.69 3.67 7.20
C LEU A 47 -8.42 2.90 8.50
N PHE A 48 -7.18 2.43 8.71
CA PHE A 48 -6.76 1.71 9.92
C PHE A 48 -6.21 2.63 11.02
N LYS A 49 -5.96 3.92 10.75
CA LYS A 49 -5.46 4.89 11.75
C LYS A 49 -6.56 5.43 12.70
N LYS A 50 -7.71 4.77 12.75
CA LYS A 50 -8.92 5.23 13.44
C LYS A 50 -8.94 4.85 14.93
#